data_AF-A0A7V4A168-F1
#
_entry.id   AF-A0A7V4A168-F1
#
_cell.length_a   1.000
_cell.length_b   1.000
_cell.length_c   1.000
_cell.angle_alpha   90.00
_cell.angle_beta   90.00
_cell.angle_gamma   90.00
#
_symmetry.space_group_name_H-M   'P 1'
#
loop_
_entity.id
_entity.type
_entity.pdbx_description
1 polymer ?
#
loop_
_entity_poly.entity_id
_entity_poly.type
_entity_poly.pdbx_seq_one_letter_code
_entity_poly.pdbx_strand_id
1 'polypeptide(L)'
;MERVGLRAAPRLTLEALKEALKGVRFPEAKVYLITDWQDRREEARYAVVIHGGKKDLLTPDAFGPAFPGGEAALSELVALLLERGARRFYEAVVSPGEMTALLSLPPEELLARVNAIANPTDPGIYLKRAA
;
A
#
# COMPACT_ATOMS: atom_id res chain seq x y z
N MET A 1 -7.77 12.09 5.78
CA MET A 1 -7.20 11.08 4.86
C MET A 1 -8.30 10.53 3.99
N GLU A 2 -8.11 10.51 2.69
CA GLU A 2 -9.08 9.98 1.72
C GLU A 2 -8.92 8.46 1.62
N ARG A 3 -10.04 7.72 1.67
CA ARG A 3 -10.05 6.25 1.56
C ARG A 3 -10.57 5.85 0.19
N VAL A 4 -9.79 5.09 -0.57
CA VAL A 4 -10.11 4.72 -1.95
C VAL A 4 -10.02 3.22 -2.18
N GLY A 5 -10.84 2.71 -3.10
CA GLY A 5 -10.87 1.30 -3.47
C GLY A 5 -11.69 0.42 -2.53
N LEU A 6 -11.59 -0.90 -2.76
CA LEU A 6 -12.40 -1.94 -2.12
C LEU A 6 -11.53 -3.12 -1.72
N ARG A 7 -11.80 -3.70 -0.54
CA ARG A 7 -11.11 -4.90 -0.05
C ARG A 7 -11.19 -6.03 -1.07
N ALA A 8 -10.09 -6.78 -1.22
CA ALA A 8 -9.99 -7.93 -2.12
C ALA A 8 -10.34 -7.65 -3.60
N ALA A 9 -10.31 -6.39 -4.04
CA ALA A 9 -10.58 -6.00 -5.42
C ALA A 9 -9.36 -5.27 -6.03
N PRO A 10 -8.28 -6.00 -6.40
CA PRO A 10 -7.00 -5.39 -6.74
C PRO A 10 -7.09 -4.42 -7.93
N ARG A 11 -7.70 -4.85 -9.03
CA ARG A 11 -7.82 -4.03 -10.25
C ARG A 11 -8.67 -2.78 -10.04
N LEU A 12 -9.84 -2.92 -9.42
CA LEU A 12 -10.73 -1.80 -9.15
C LEU A 12 -10.07 -0.79 -8.19
N THR A 13 -9.36 -1.29 -7.17
CA THR A 13 -8.63 -0.44 -6.23
C THR A 13 -7.46 0.26 -6.89
N LEU A 14 -6.72 -0.41 -7.78
CA LEU A 14 -5.64 0.20 -8.55
C LEU A 14 -6.15 1.33 -9.45
N GLU A 15 -7.24 1.12 -10.18
CA GLU A 15 -7.82 2.15 -11.05
C GLU A 15 -8.33 3.34 -10.22
N ALA A 16 -9.05 3.10 -9.13
CA ALA A 16 -9.49 4.16 -8.22
C ALA A 16 -8.30 4.96 -7.65
N LEU A 17 -7.19 4.26 -7.33
CA LEU A 17 -5.98 4.90 -6.84
C LEU A 17 -5.28 5.71 -7.93
N LYS A 18 -5.15 5.20 -9.17
CA LYS A 18 -4.60 5.94 -10.32
C LYS A 18 -5.35 7.25 -10.54
N GLU A 19 -6.68 7.21 -10.50
CA GLU A 19 -7.53 8.39 -10.59
C GLU A 19 -7.25 9.38 -9.44
N ALA A 20 -7.21 8.89 -8.20
CA ALA A 20 -6.92 9.73 -7.03
C ALA A 20 -5.50 10.35 -7.06
N LEU A 21 -4.55 9.73 -7.76
CA LEU A 21 -3.16 10.17 -7.91
C LEU A 21 -2.91 11.02 -9.18
N LYS A 22 -3.93 11.31 -9.99
CA LYS A 22 -3.77 12.13 -11.21
C LYS A 22 -3.17 13.50 -10.91
N GLY A 23 -2.12 13.87 -11.64
CA GLY A 23 -1.44 15.16 -11.51
C GLY A 23 -0.62 15.35 -10.22
N VAL A 24 -0.56 14.36 -9.33
CA VAL A 24 0.22 14.44 -8.09
C VAL A 24 1.63 13.85 -8.30
N ARG A 25 2.64 14.55 -7.74
CA ARG A 25 4.03 14.09 -7.64
C ARG A 25 4.37 13.83 -6.18
N PHE A 26 5.24 12.85 -5.94
CA PHE A 26 5.51 12.31 -4.60
C PHE A 26 7.00 12.32 -4.18
N PRO A 27 7.79 13.38 -4.45
CA PRO A 27 9.21 13.37 -4.12
C PRO A 27 9.47 13.20 -2.62
N GLU A 28 8.53 13.67 -1.79
CA GLU A 28 8.58 13.59 -0.33
C GLU A 28 7.52 12.64 0.26
N ALA A 29 6.84 11.82 -0.56
CA ALA A 29 5.90 10.87 0.04
C ALA A 29 6.65 9.75 0.79
N LYS A 30 5.99 9.24 1.82
CA LYS A 30 6.25 7.97 2.46
C LYS A 30 5.14 7.02 2.04
N VAL A 31 5.52 5.89 1.45
CA VAL A 31 4.61 4.83 1.06
C VAL A 31 4.72 3.73 2.11
N TYR A 32 3.62 3.41 2.77
CA TYR A 32 3.55 2.30 3.72
C TYR A 32 2.71 1.17 3.12
N LEU A 33 3.35 0.01 2.95
CA LEU A 33 2.71 -1.24 2.58
C LEU A 33 2.38 -1.99 3.87
N ILE A 34 1.09 -2.15 4.17
CA ILE A 34 0.63 -2.80 5.41
C ILE A 34 0.27 -4.24 5.08
N THR A 35 0.94 -5.20 5.70
CA THR A 35 0.76 -6.63 5.44
C THR A 35 0.56 -7.42 6.73
N ASP A 36 0.05 -8.64 6.62
CA ASP A 36 -0.23 -9.51 7.76
C ASP A 36 0.78 -10.65 7.97
N TRP A 37 1.71 -10.87 7.03
CA TRP A 37 2.76 -11.89 7.12
C TRP A 37 4.09 -11.38 6.61
N GLN A 38 5.15 -11.52 7.43
CA GLN A 38 6.51 -11.16 7.01
C GLN A 38 7.17 -12.28 6.18
N ASP A 39 6.99 -13.55 6.57
CA ASP A 39 7.75 -14.67 6.01
C ASP A 39 7.03 -15.38 4.83
N ARG A 40 5.74 -15.12 4.63
CA ARG A 40 4.92 -15.77 3.58
C ARG A 40 4.43 -14.77 2.55
N ARG A 41 5.36 -14.19 1.80
CA ARG A 41 5.02 -13.20 0.75
C ARG A 41 4.11 -13.77 -0.34
N GLU A 42 4.20 -15.07 -0.63
CA GLU A 42 3.36 -15.77 -1.60
C GLU A 42 1.87 -15.85 -1.21
N GLU A 43 1.55 -15.65 0.07
CA GLU A 43 0.18 -15.66 0.61
C GLU A 43 -0.21 -14.28 1.18
N ALA A 44 0.67 -13.28 1.06
CA ALA A 44 0.48 -12.00 1.71
C ALA A 44 -0.60 -11.15 1.03
N ARG A 45 -1.34 -10.40 1.85
CA ARG A 45 -2.21 -9.30 1.41
C ARG A 45 -1.62 -7.97 1.83
N TYR A 46 -1.92 -6.94 1.05
CA TYR A 46 -1.39 -5.60 1.27
C TYR A 46 -2.50 -4.55 1.20
N ALA A 47 -2.56 -3.73 2.24
CA ALA A 47 -3.16 -2.40 2.24
C ALA A 47 -2.06 -1.35 2.01
N VAL A 48 -2.43 -0.13 1.59
CA VAL A 48 -1.44 0.91 1.25
C VAL A 48 -1.85 2.24 1.86
N VAL A 49 -0.90 2.88 2.54
CA VAL A 49 -1.00 4.29 2.94
C VAL A 49 0.04 5.09 2.17
N ILE A 50 -0.39 6.15 1.50
CA ILE A 50 0.50 7.13 0.89
C ILE A 50 0.39 8.40 1.72
N HIS A 51 1.47 8.76 2.39
CA HIS A 51 1.54 9.89 3.30
C HIS A 51 2.56 10.92 2.84
N GLY A 52 2.23 12.19 2.91
CA GLY A 52 3.12 13.28 2.49
C GLY A 52 2.93 13.67 1.03
N GLY A 53 2.83 14.98 0.79
CA GLY A 53 2.36 15.57 -0.45
C GLY A 53 1.19 16.53 -0.17
N LYS A 54 0.23 16.63 -1.10
CA LYS A 54 -0.98 17.46 -0.95
C LYS A 54 -2.11 16.78 -0.18
N LYS A 55 -2.16 15.44 -0.17
CA LYS A 55 -3.20 14.64 0.49
C LYS A 55 -2.68 13.27 0.90
N ASP A 56 -3.18 12.77 2.01
CA ASP A 56 -2.95 11.40 2.47
C ASP A 56 -4.04 10.47 1.94
N LEU A 57 -3.62 9.31 1.43
CA LEU A 57 -4.49 8.28 0.85
C LEU A 57 -4.33 6.96 1.60
N LEU A 58 -5.45 6.25 1.74
CA LEU A 58 -5.50 4.88 2.23
C LEU A 58 -6.28 3.99 1.26
N THR A 59 -5.72 2.83 0.94
CA THR A 59 -6.47 1.72 0.34
C THR A 59 -6.64 0.58 1.33
N PRO A 60 -7.76 -0.15 1.33
CA PRO A 60 -7.90 -1.36 2.13
C PRO A 60 -6.96 -2.47 1.66
N ASP A 61 -6.97 -3.61 2.36
CA ASP A 61 -6.24 -4.83 1.99
C ASP A 61 -6.81 -5.42 0.70
N ALA A 62 -6.25 -5.00 -0.43
CA ALA A 62 -6.75 -5.29 -1.78
C ALA A 62 -5.66 -5.83 -2.71
N PHE A 63 -4.39 -5.74 -2.34
CA PHE A 63 -3.25 -6.12 -3.17
C PHE A 63 -2.54 -7.36 -2.63
N GLY A 64 -1.62 -7.92 -3.42
CA GLY A 64 -0.82 -9.09 -3.05
C GLY A 64 -1.32 -10.42 -3.62
N PRO A 65 -0.50 -11.47 -3.58
CA PRO A 65 -0.83 -12.78 -4.15
C PRO A 65 -1.97 -13.51 -3.42
N ALA A 66 -2.38 -13.05 -2.24
CA ALA A 66 -3.61 -13.53 -1.58
C ALA A 66 -4.88 -13.37 -2.45
N PHE A 67 -4.86 -12.48 -3.45
CA PHE A 67 -6.00 -12.19 -4.31
C PHE A 67 -5.68 -12.47 -5.78
N PRO A 68 -6.63 -13.00 -6.58
CA PRO A 68 -6.44 -13.18 -8.02
C PRO A 68 -6.03 -11.89 -8.72
N GLY A 69 -4.85 -11.88 -9.35
CA GLY A 69 -4.29 -10.70 -10.01
C GLY A 69 -3.76 -9.61 -9.06
N GLY A 70 -3.76 -9.85 -7.74
CA GLY A 70 -3.33 -8.89 -6.73
C GLY A 70 -1.82 -8.66 -6.70
N GLU A 71 -1.02 -9.68 -7.03
CA GLU A 71 0.44 -9.54 -7.20
C GLU A 71 0.78 -8.60 -8.37
N ALA A 72 0.15 -8.81 -9.53
CA ALA A 72 0.34 -7.95 -10.70
C ALA A 72 -0.11 -6.51 -10.41
N ALA A 73 -1.25 -6.34 -9.75
CA ALA A 73 -1.74 -5.01 -9.35
C ALA A 73 -0.81 -4.32 -8.33
N LEU A 74 -0.21 -5.07 -7.40
CA LEU A 74 0.79 -4.55 -6.46
C LEU A 74 2.04 -4.09 -7.20
N SER A 75 2.56 -4.91 -8.12
CA SER A 75 3.72 -4.56 -8.94
C SER A 75 3.47 -3.30 -9.76
N GLU A 76 2.30 -3.18 -10.40
CA GLU A 76 1.91 -2.02 -11.19
C GLU A 76 1.77 -0.76 -10.31
N LEU A 77 1.19 -0.90 -9.12
CA LEU A 77 1.12 0.19 -8.14
C LEU A 77 2.51 0.69 -7.75
N VAL A 78 3.41 -0.20 -7.36
CA VAL A 78 4.75 0.18 -6.93
C VAL A 78 5.52 0.85 -8.06
N ALA A 79 5.42 0.31 -9.30
CA ALA A 79 6.01 0.93 -10.48
C ALA A 79 5.47 2.36 -10.71
N LEU A 80 4.14 2.55 -10.64
CA LEU A 80 3.52 3.88 -10.78
C LEU A 80 4.03 4.86 -9.71
N LEU A 81 4.16 4.43 -8.45
CA LEU A 81 4.63 5.30 -7.37
C LEU A 81 6.10 5.70 -7.58
N LEU A 82 6.94 4.77 -8.04
CA LEU A 82 8.32 5.05 -8.42
C LEU A 82 8.41 6.04 -9.59
N GLU A 83 7.61 5.84 -10.65
CA GLU A 83 7.52 6.76 -11.79
C GLU A 83 7.09 8.17 -11.37
N ARG A 84 6.22 8.28 -10.34
CA ARG A 84 5.79 9.55 -9.76
C ARG A 84 6.77 10.15 -8.74
N GLY A 85 7.93 9.52 -8.58
CA GLY A 85 9.06 10.03 -7.81
C GLY A 85 9.06 9.64 -6.33
N ALA A 86 8.22 8.70 -5.89
CA ALA A 86 8.28 8.17 -4.54
C ALA A 86 9.63 7.45 -4.30
N ARG A 87 10.28 7.75 -3.18
CA ARG A 87 11.60 7.18 -2.83
C ARG A 87 11.63 6.45 -1.49
N ARG A 88 10.64 6.68 -0.63
CA ARG A 88 10.64 6.20 0.75
C ARG A 88 9.52 5.18 0.92
N PHE A 89 9.87 3.91 0.82
CA PHE A 89 8.96 2.79 1.00
C PHE A 89 9.21 2.15 2.36
N TYR A 90 8.12 1.79 3.03
CA TYR A 90 8.13 1.12 4.30
C TYR A 90 7.11 -0.02 4.29
N GLU A 91 7.38 -1.07 5.05
CA GLU A 91 6.47 -2.18 5.28
C GLU A 91 6.07 -2.22 6.76
N ALA A 92 4.76 -2.23 7.03
CA ALA A 92 4.20 -2.39 8.36
C ALA A 92 3.56 -3.77 8.47
N VAL A 93 4.07 -4.61 9.36
CA VAL A 93 3.54 -5.96 9.59
C VAL A 93 2.60 -5.93 10.79
N VAL A 94 1.38 -6.43 10.61
CA VAL A 94 0.35 -6.53 11.66
C VAL A 94 -0.17 -7.95 11.79
N SER A 95 -0.85 -8.27 12.88
CA SER A 95 -1.50 -9.59 12.96
C SER A 95 -2.68 -9.65 11.98
N PRO A 96 -2.99 -10.82 11.36
CA PRO A 96 -4.12 -10.95 10.43
C PRO A 96 -5.46 -10.47 10.98
N GLY A 97 -5.73 -10.69 12.27
CA GLY A 97 -6.94 -10.23 12.95
C GLY A 97 -6.99 -8.72 13.22
N GLU A 98 -5.83 -8.05 13.25
CA GLU A 98 -5.72 -6.62 13.54
C GLU A 98 -5.92 -5.75 12.29
N MET A 99 -5.69 -6.29 11.09
CA MET A 99 -5.75 -5.53 9.82
C MET A 99 -7.05 -4.73 9.68
N THR A 100 -8.22 -5.36 9.87
CA THR A 100 -9.51 -4.66 9.70
C THR A 100 -9.73 -3.56 10.75
N ALA A 101 -9.33 -3.82 11.99
CA ALA A 101 -9.47 -2.84 13.07
C ALA A 101 -8.52 -1.65 12.86
N LEU A 102 -7.26 -1.93 12.49
CA LEU A 102 -6.26 -0.92 12.18
C LEU A 102 -6.74 0.02 11.09
N LEU A 103 -7.20 -0.52 9.96
CA LEU A 103 -7.66 0.27 8.81
C LEU A 103 -8.95 1.06 9.11
N SER A 104 -9.65 0.74 10.20
CA SER A 104 -10.84 1.47 10.66
C SER A 104 -10.50 2.63 11.58
N LEU A 105 -9.27 2.74 12.10
CA LEU A 105 -8.87 3.81 13.01
C LEU A 105 -9.02 5.21 12.38
N PRO A 106 -9.17 6.25 13.23
CA PRO A 106 -9.04 7.64 12.80
C PRO A 106 -7.70 7.88 12.08
N PRO A 107 -7.64 8.78 11.08
CA PRO A 107 -6.43 8.98 10.28
C PRO A 107 -5.15 9.24 11.08
N GLU A 108 -5.23 10.05 12.14
CA GLU A 108 -4.06 10.41 12.96
C GLU A 108 -3.54 9.21 13.75
N GLU A 109 -4.44 8.43 14.34
CA GLU A 109 -4.11 7.20 15.08
C GLU A 109 -3.56 6.12 14.16
N LEU A 110 -4.16 5.94 12.97
CA LEU A 110 -3.68 5.03 11.94
C LEU A 110 -2.24 5.39 11.54
N LEU A 111 -1.98 6.65 11.21
CA LEU A 111 -0.65 7.10 10.78
C LEU A 111 0.38 6.95 11.89
N ALA A 112 0.03 7.34 13.12
CA ALA A 112 0.91 7.19 14.27
C ALA A 112 1.27 5.70 14.49
N ARG A 113 0.26 4.81 14.43
CA ARG A 113 0.47 3.38 14.60
C ARG A 113 1.31 2.77 13.49
N VAL A 114 1.00 3.07 12.22
CA VAL A 114 1.73 2.56 11.05
C VAL A 114 3.18 3.04 11.07
N ASN A 115 3.42 4.34 11.30
CA ASN A 115 4.77 4.90 11.33
C ASN A 115 5.61 4.31 12.47
N ALA A 116 5.00 3.92 13.61
CA ALA A 116 5.70 3.31 14.73
C ALA A 116 6.16 1.86 14.47
N ILE A 117 5.44 1.12 13.64
CA ILE A 117 5.72 -0.32 13.38
C ILE A 117 6.36 -0.58 12.01
N ALA A 118 6.45 0.45 11.17
CA ALA A 118 6.91 0.30 9.79
C ALA A 118 8.44 0.23 9.72
N ASN A 119 8.94 -0.77 8.99
CA ASN A 119 10.35 -0.93 8.66
C ASN A 119 10.62 -0.39 7.25
N PRO A 120 11.77 0.26 6.98
CA PRO A 120 12.19 0.55 5.62
C PRO A 120 12.20 -0.73 4.77
N THR A 121 11.64 -0.68 3.57
CA THR A 121 11.60 -1.82 2.64
C THR A 121 12.13 -1.42 1.28
N ASP A 122 12.81 -2.34 0.61
CA ASP A 122 13.16 -2.19 -0.80
C ASP A 122 11.89 -2.38 -1.65
N PRO A 123 11.46 -1.39 -2.48
CA PRO A 123 10.31 -1.56 -3.36
C PRO A 123 10.51 -2.65 -4.42
N GLY A 124 11.75 -3.03 -4.74
CA GLY A 124 12.07 -4.04 -5.74
C GLY A 124 11.51 -5.43 -5.43
N ILE A 125 11.24 -5.74 -4.14
CA ILE A 125 10.68 -7.05 -3.75
C ILE A 125 9.20 -7.22 -4.10
N TYR A 126 8.49 -6.13 -4.42
CA TYR A 126 7.08 -6.14 -4.82
C TYR A 126 6.90 -6.03 -6.34
N LEU A 127 7.98 -5.80 -7.08
CA LEU A 127 7.95 -5.73 -8.53
C LEU A 127 8.05 -7.14 -9.10
N LYS A 128 7.17 -7.47 -10.05
CA LYS A 128 7.29 -8.71 -10.80
C LYS A 128 8.55 -8.63 -11.65
N ARG A 129 9.47 -9.58 -11.50
CA ARG A 129 10.62 -9.69 -12.41
C ARG A 129 10.07 -9.94 -13.82
N ALA A 130 10.60 -9.19 -14.80
CA ALA A 130 10.38 -9.53 -16.21
C ALA A 130 10.87 -10.98 -16.41
N ALA A 131 9.98 -11.84 -16.91
CA ALA A 131 10.30 -13.22 -17.27
C ALA A 131 11.13 -13.27 -18.55
#